data_AF-A0A969RV31-F1
#
_entry.id   AF-A0A969RV31-F1
#
_cell.length_a   1.000
_cell.length_b   1.000
_cell.length_c   1.000
_cell.angle_alpha   90.00
_cell.angle_beta   90.00
_cell.angle_gamma   90.00
#
_symmetry.space_group_name_H-M   'P 1'
#
loop_
_entity.id
_entity.type
_entity.pdbx_description
1 polymer ?
#
loop_
_entity_poly.entity_id
_entity_poly.type
_entity_poly.pdbx_seq_one_letter_code
_entity_poly.pdbx_strand_id
1 'polypeptide(L)'
;MKKLLPLLSIGTLLVPLFALATPALALPGQSTEEVEAWMQGHDTLQPLPGERLMVRKNSSAAQRFSFQASIFSPGLVSPAPDRGTIRTETLTFFDIPNGVSLERLEESLRVIYGLDIYQDFNNAQVTFKYPGPVDVAQSQNRRTPLQAARRGEVRYGDRFAYWYEIAQPEEGKAIAGQIIVFLKEDIDKVERELRNR
;
A
#
# COMPACT_ATOMS: atom_id res chain seq x y z
N MET A 1 69.27 37.70 21.91
CA MET A 1 68.77 36.34 21.60
C MET A 1 67.30 36.28 22.01
N LYS A 2 66.40 36.03 21.06
CA LYS A 2 64.93 35.95 21.25
C LYS A 2 64.55 34.68 22.02
N LYS A 3 63.60 34.76 22.95
CA LYS A 3 62.78 33.60 23.36
C LYS A 3 61.31 34.00 23.46
N LEU A 4 60.49 33.19 22.79
CA LEU A 4 59.08 33.36 22.44
C LEU A 4 58.13 33.19 23.65
N LEU A 5 57.02 33.93 23.64
CA LEU A 5 55.80 33.61 24.38
C LEU A 5 55.07 32.41 23.74
N PRO A 6 54.33 31.58 24.51
CA PRO A 6 53.37 30.65 23.95
C PRO A 6 52.00 31.33 23.79
N LEU A 7 51.48 31.32 22.56
CA LEU A 7 50.12 31.70 22.22
C LEU A 7 49.19 30.51 22.50
N LEU A 8 48.22 30.68 23.39
CA LEU A 8 47.16 29.70 23.66
C LEU A 8 46.07 29.86 22.58
N SER A 9 46.08 29.00 21.57
CA SER A 9 45.02 28.95 20.55
C SER A 9 43.90 28.01 21.01
N ILE A 10 42.81 28.57 21.50
CA ILE A 10 41.56 27.85 21.80
C ILE A 10 40.87 27.57 20.46
N GLY A 11 40.97 26.33 19.98
CA GLY A 11 40.26 25.87 18.80
C GLY A 11 38.79 25.61 19.13
N THR A 12 37.91 26.49 18.68
CA THR A 12 36.45 26.30 18.73
C THR A 12 36.06 25.20 17.75
N LEU A 13 35.72 24.02 18.27
CA LEU A 13 35.22 22.89 17.48
C LEU A 13 33.76 23.19 17.06
N LEU A 14 33.55 23.64 15.82
CA LEU A 14 32.22 23.68 15.21
C LEU A 14 31.81 22.22 14.90
N VAL A 15 30.92 21.66 15.71
CA VAL A 15 30.27 20.38 15.39
C VAL A 15 29.07 20.69 14.49
N PRO A 16 29.05 20.26 13.21
CA PRO A 16 27.86 20.41 12.39
C PRO A 16 26.78 19.48 12.93
N LEU A 17 25.67 20.05 13.39
CA LEU A 17 24.47 19.33 13.78
C LEU A 17 23.80 18.82 12.49
N PHE A 18 24.22 17.65 12.01
CA PHE A 18 23.49 16.92 11.00
C PHE A 18 22.16 16.45 11.62
N ALA A 19 21.07 17.12 11.28
CA ALA A 19 19.73 16.61 11.56
C ALA A 19 19.58 15.28 10.80
N LEU A 20 19.69 14.18 11.53
CA LEU A 20 19.30 12.86 11.05
C LEU A 20 17.79 12.91 10.81
N ALA A 21 17.37 13.17 9.57
CA ALA A 21 16.00 12.95 9.15
C ALA A 21 15.72 11.47 9.35
N THR A 22 14.96 11.12 10.38
CA THR A 22 14.42 9.77 10.52
C THR A 22 13.61 9.49 9.26
N PRO A 23 13.83 8.37 8.56
CA PRO A 23 12.97 8.01 7.45
C PRO A 23 11.53 7.98 7.98
N ALA A 24 10.66 8.81 7.40
CA ALA A 24 9.24 8.66 7.65
C ALA A 24 8.91 7.23 7.24
N LEU A 25 8.38 6.41 8.16
CA LEU A 25 7.66 5.22 7.73
C LEU A 25 6.42 5.72 6.96
N ALA A 26 5.94 4.98 5.96
CA ALA A 26 4.55 5.12 5.54
C ALA A 26 3.83 3.81 5.70
N LEU A 27 2.82 3.87 6.54
CA LEU A 27 1.85 2.84 6.81
C LEU A 27 0.55 3.55 7.23
N PRO A 28 -0.60 2.89 7.06
CA PRO A 28 -1.83 3.33 7.70
C PRO A 28 -1.62 3.65 9.19
N GLY A 29 -2.25 4.72 9.67
CA GLY A 29 -2.14 5.22 11.04
C GLY A 29 -1.18 6.39 11.21
N GLN A 30 -0.43 6.76 10.17
CA GLN A 30 0.44 7.94 10.18
C GLN A 30 -0.25 9.18 9.62
N SER A 31 0.32 10.34 9.94
CA SER A 31 -0.22 11.61 9.46
C SER A 31 -0.11 11.74 7.94
N THR A 32 -1.02 12.52 7.35
CA THR A 32 -1.00 12.85 5.92
C THR A 32 0.34 13.43 5.48
N GLU A 33 0.96 14.26 6.34
CA GLU A 33 2.24 14.92 6.10
C GLU A 33 3.41 13.92 6.12
N GLU A 34 3.44 12.99 7.08
CA GLU A 34 4.47 11.95 7.14
C GLU A 34 4.40 11.01 5.94
N VAL A 35 3.19 10.56 5.59
CA VAL A 35 2.99 9.67 4.43
C VAL A 35 3.34 10.39 3.14
N GLU A 36 2.94 11.65 2.98
CA GLU A 36 3.34 12.44 1.81
C GLU A 36 4.86 12.60 1.74
N ALA A 37 5.53 12.97 2.83
CA ALA A 37 6.98 13.12 2.87
C ALA A 37 7.72 11.82 2.53
N TRP A 38 7.25 10.69 3.05
CA TRP A 38 7.76 9.37 2.68
C TRP A 38 7.56 9.10 1.18
N MET A 39 6.35 9.33 0.64
CA MET A 39 6.04 9.11 -0.77
C MET A 39 6.96 9.93 -1.68
N GLN A 40 7.23 11.20 -1.33
CA GLN A 40 8.15 12.09 -2.06
C GLN A 40 9.59 11.58 -2.05
N GLY A 41 10.03 10.98 -0.95
CA GLY A 41 11.37 10.41 -0.81
C GLY A 41 11.50 8.96 -1.26
N HIS A 42 10.42 8.31 -1.72
CA HIS A 42 10.41 6.87 -1.94
C HIS A 42 11.03 6.47 -3.29
N ASP A 43 12.14 5.71 -3.23
CA ASP A 43 12.96 5.32 -4.40
C ASP A 43 12.17 4.62 -5.52
N THR A 44 11.14 3.85 -5.17
CA THR A 44 10.31 3.15 -6.16
C THR A 44 9.11 3.98 -6.63
N LEU A 45 8.53 4.82 -5.77
CA LEU A 45 7.33 5.58 -6.15
C LEU A 45 7.70 6.76 -7.03
N GLN A 46 8.81 7.47 -6.75
CA GLN A 46 9.33 8.57 -7.57
C GLN A 46 8.21 9.53 -8.08
N PRO A 47 7.39 10.13 -7.20
CA PRO A 47 6.27 10.98 -7.62
C PRO A 47 6.69 12.09 -8.59
N LEU A 48 5.81 12.43 -9.53
CA LEU A 48 5.96 13.60 -10.38
C LEU A 48 5.63 14.88 -9.59
N PRO A 49 6.13 16.06 -10.04
CA PRO A 49 5.71 17.33 -9.45
C PRO A 49 4.18 17.47 -9.42
N GLY A 50 3.63 17.68 -8.22
CA GLY A 50 2.19 17.80 -7.99
C GLY A 50 1.48 16.50 -7.60
N GLU A 51 2.12 15.33 -7.75
CA GLU A 51 1.66 14.09 -7.13
C GLU A 51 1.98 14.14 -5.64
N ARG A 52 0.95 14.00 -4.79
CA ARG A 52 1.07 14.00 -3.32
C ARG A 52 0.73 12.61 -2.80
N LEU A 53 -0.52 12.39 -2.37
CA LEU A 53 -1.03 11.11 -1.87
C LEU A 53 -1.48 10.13 -2.97
N MET A 54 -1.12 10.39 -4.23
CA MET A 54 -1.45 9.53 -5.36
C MET A 54 -0.33 9.60 -6.38
N VAL A 55 0.26 8.46 -6.71
CA VAL A 55 1.30 8.29 -7.70
C VAL A 55 0.82 7.37 -8.80
N ARG A 56 1.04 7.76 -10.06
CA ARG A 56 0.67 6.96 -11.23
C ARG A 56 1.89 6.72 -12.11
N LYS A 57 2.16 5.46 -12.41
CA LYS A 57 3.20 5.03 -13.35
C LYS A 57 2.55 4.38 -14.56
N ASN A 58 2.83 4.94 -15.73
CA ASN A 58 2.36 4.40 -17.00
C ASN A 58 3.57 4.19 -17.90
N SER A 59 3.95 2.93 -18.13
CA SER A 59 4.94 2.58 -19.15
C SER A 59 4.29 2.45 -20.53
N SER A 60 3.00 2.09 -20.59
CA SER A 60 2.20 2.07 -21.82
C SER A 60 0.68 2.10 -21.51
N ALA A 61 -0.16 2.17 -22.54
CA ALA A 61 -1.61 2.00 -22.37
C ALA A 61 -2.02 0.60 -21.85
N ALA A 62 -1.12 -0.39 -21.97
CA ALA A 62 -1.34 -1.77 -21.57
C ALA A 62 -0.69 -2.13 -20.22
N GLN A 63 0.08 -1.21 -19.62
CA GLN A 63 0.79 -1.42 -18.37
C GLN A 63 0.77 -0.15 -17.51
N ARG A 64 0.02 -0.21 -16.41
CA ARG A 64 -0.18 0.87 -15.45
C ARG A 64 -0.03 0.35 -14.03
N PHE A 65 0.55 1.19 -13.19
CA PHE A 65 0.61 1.04 -11.75
C PHE A 65 0.14 2.33 -11.09
N SER A 66 -0.56 2.22 -9.96
CA SER A 66 -0.78 3.37 -9.09
C SER A 66 -0.66 2.99 -7.63
N PHE A 67 -0.15 3.94 -6.86
CA PHE A 67 -0.14 3.91 -5.40
C PHE A 67 -1.00 5.07 -4.89
N GLN A 68 -1.94 4.80 -4.00
CA GLN A 68 -2.82 5.82 -3.43
C GLN A 68 -2.87 5.70 -1.91
N ALA A 69 -2.54 6.77 -1.19
CA ALA A 69 -2.82 6.91 0.24
C ALA A 69 -4.12 7.69 0.44
N SER A 70 -4.93 7.31 1.43
CA SER A 70 -6.24 7.90 1.67
C SER A 70 -6.61 7.88 3.16
N ILE A 71 -7.31 8.94 3.59
CA ILE A 71 -7.88 9.09 4.94
C ILE A 71 -9.20 8.31 5.12
N PHE A 72 -9.76 7.75 4.05
CA PHE A 72 -10.99 6.97 4.09
C PHE A 72 -10.70 5.50 4.30
N SER A 73 -11.50 4.82 5.11
CA SER A 73 -11.51 3.35 5.21
C SER A 73 -11.75 2.69 3.84
N PRO A 74 -11.31 1.43 3.61
CA PRO A 74 -11.51 0.78 2.33
C PRO A 74 -13.00 0.56 2.02
N GLY A 75 -13.32 0.43 0.73
CA GLY A 75 -14.67 0.16 0.26
C GLY A 75 -15.52 1.42 0.06
N LEU A 76 -16.79 1.37 0.46
CA LEU A 76 -17.71 2.49 0.32
C LEU A 76 -17.26 3.69 1.18
N VAL A 77 -17.33 4.88 0.59
CA VAL A 77 -16.93 6.13 1.25
C VAL A 77 -17.78 6.33 2.49
N SER A 78 -17.11 6.46 3.62
CA SER A 78 -17.70 6.77 4.93
C SER A 78 -17.02 8.02 5.48
N PRO A 79 -17.68 8.83 6.33
CA PRO A 79 -17.03 9.96 6.97
C PRO A 79 -15.73 9.52 7.66
N ALA A 80 -14.61 10.17 7.34
CA ALA A 80 -13.34 9.91 8.00
C ALA A 80 -13.43 10.40 9.46
N PRO A 81 -13.24 9.54 10.47
CA PRO A 81 -13.27 9.94 11.88
C PRO A 81 -12.21 10.99 12.21
N ASP A 82 -11.05 10.85 11.56
CA ASP A 82 -9.92 11.76 11.61
C ASP A 82 -9.47 12.08 10.18
N ARG A 83 -9.26 13.38 9.90
CA ARG A 83 -8.84 13.88 8.58
C ARG A 83 -7.33 14.04 8.45
N GLY A 84 -6.59 13.91 9.56
CA GLY A 84 -5.13 14.04 9.56
C GLY A 84 -4.39 12.71 9.37
N THR A 85 -5.09 11.57 9.43
CA THR A 85 -4.44 10.25 9.47
C THR A 85 -4.82 9.41 8.25
N ILE A 86 -3.81 8.83 7.59
CA ILE A 86 -4.02 7.87 6.50
C ILE A 86 -4.59 6.57 7.07
N ARG A 87 -5.69 6.09 6.51
CA ARG A 87 -6.33 4.84 6.91
C ARG A 87 -6.06 3.70 5.94
N THR A 88 -5.76 4.04 4.69
CA THR A 88 -5.61 3.07 3.61
C THR A 88 -4.53 3.48 2.64
N GLU A 89 -3.80 2.47 2.16
CA GLU A 89 -2.88 2.59 1.06
C GLU A 89 -3.17 1.49 0.04
N THR A 90 -3.37 1.87 -1.22
CA THR A 90 -3.82 1.00 -2.30
C THR A 90 -2.79 0.93 -3.40
N LEU A 91 -2.35 -0.28 -3.73
CA LEU A 91 -1.52 -0.58 -4.88
C LEU A 91 -2.40 -1.21 -5.95
N THR A 92 -2.50 -0.58 -7.12
CA THR A 92 -3.31 -1.07 -8.24
C THR A 92 -2.43 -1.36 -9.45
N PHE A 93 -2.65 -2.52 -10.06
CA PHE A 93 -1.97 -2.96 -11.27
C PHE A 93 -2.96 -3.18 -12.41
N PHE A 94 -2.57 -2.74 -13.60
CA PHE A 94 -3.19 -3.12 -14.86
C PHE A 94 -2.07 -3.50 -15.84
N ASP A 95 -1.96 -4.77 -16.20
CA ASP A 95 -0.86 -5.28 -17.02
C ASP A 95 -1.33 -6.38 -17.97
N ILE A 96 -1.65 -5.99 -19.21
CA ILE A 96 -2.06 -6.93 -20.26
C ILE A 96 -0.88 -7.81 -20.72
N PRO A 97 0.34 -7.30 -20.94
CA PRO A 97 1.45 -8.13 -21.44
C PRO A 97 1.89 -9.23 -20.46
N ASN A 98 1.92 -8.97 -19.15
CA ASN A 98 2.44 -9.92 -18.16
C ASN A 98 1.33 -10.56 -17.33
N GLY A 99 0.17 -9.90 -17.20
CA GLY A 99 -0.86 -10.27 -16.23
C GLY A 99 -0.52 -9.84 -14.80
N VAL A 100 -1.47 -10.07 -13.90
CA VAL A 100 -1.40 -9.74 -12.48
C VAL A 100 -1.72 -11.00 -11.69
N SER A 101 -0.78 -11.47 -10.88
CA SER A 101 -0.96 -12.62 -9.98
C SER A 101 -0.90 -12.18 -8.53
N LEU A 102 -1.27 -13.08 -7.61
CA LEU A 102 -1.16 -12.82 -6.17
C LEU A 102 0.31 -12.61 -5.78
N GLU A 103 1.21 -13.45 -6.27
CA GLU A 103 2.65 -13.37 -5.98
C GLU A 103 3.22 -12.02 -6.40
N ARG A 104 2.73 -11.44 -7.50
CA ARG A 104 3.12 -10.10 -7.94
C ARG A 104 2.61 -9.00 -7.01
N LEU A 105 1.38 -9.13 -6.51
CA LEU A 105 0.82 -8.19 -5.53
C LEU A 105 1.58 -8.29 -4.19
N GLU A 106 1.90 -9.50 -3.74
CA GLU A 106 2.73 -9.74 -2.55
C GLU A 106 4.12 -9.12 -2.70
N GLU A 107 4.77 -9.38 -3.83
CA GLU A 107 6.09 -8.82 -4.12
C GLU A 107 6.07 -7.29 -4.17
N SER A 108 4.95 -6.68 -4.59
CA SER A 108 4.80 -5.22 -4.53
C SER A 108 4.82 -4.68 -3.10
N LEU A 109 4.31 -5.44 -2.11
CA LEU A 109 4.44 -5.05 -0.71
C LEU A 109 5.90 -5.04 -0.27
N ARG A 110 6.68 -6.04 -0.68
CA ARG A 110 8.11 -6.13 -0.36
C ARG A 110 8.90 -4.97 -0.96
N VAL A 111 8.58 -4.60 -2.19
CA VAL A 111 9.25 -3.51 -2.91
C VAL A 111 8.88 -2.13 -2.35
N ILE A 112 7.60 -1.92 -1.99
CA ILE A 112 7.14 -0.62 -1.50
C ILE A 112 7.38 -0.42 -0.01
N TYR A 113 7.21 -1.45 0.81
CA TYR A 113 7.28 -1.30 2.27
C TYR A 113 8.46 -2.02 2.92
N GLY A 114 9.16 -2.88 2.18
CA GLY A 114 10.20 -3.74 2.74
C GLY A 114 9.67 -5.05 3.34
N LEU A 115 10.57 -5.75 4.02
CA LEU A 115 10.34 -7.13 4.46
C LEU A 115 9.25 -7.24 5.54
N ASP A 116 9.14 -6.24 6.42
CA ASP A 116 8.23 -6.34 7.57
C ASP A 116 6.76 -6.43 7.16
N ILE A 117 6.32 -5.62 6.20
CA ILE A 117 4.92 -5.62 5.73
C ILE A 117 4.65 -6.80 4.82
N TYR A 118 5.64 -7.21 4.03
CA TYR A 118 5.56 -8.45 3.26
C TYR A 118 5.35 -9.67 4.17
N GLN A 119 6.11 -9.77 5.27
CA GLN A 119 5.96 -10.85 6.23
C GLN A 119 4.65 -10.76 7.02
N ASP A 120 4.24 -9.56 7.45
CA ASP A 120 2.96 -9.36 8.13
C ASP A 120 1.78 -9.81 7.25
N PHE A 121 1.79 -9.50 5.95
CA PHE A 121 0.80 -10.00 4.99
C PHE A 121 0.82 -11.53 4.87
N ASN A 122 1.99 -12.14 4.70
CA ASN A 122 2.12 -13.58 4.49
C ASN A 122 1.71 -14.40 5.73
N ASN A 123 1.92 -13.84 6.91
CA ASN A 123 1.53 -14.47 8.18
C ASN A 123 0.09 -14.11 8.59
N ALA A 124 -0.55 -13.16 7.89
CA ALA A 124 -1.89 -12.69 8.23
C ALA A 124 -2.96 -13.78 8.06
N GLN A 125 -3.85 -13.86 9.03
CA GLN A 125 -4.97 -14.80 9.02
C GLN A 125 -6.00 -14.40 7.98
N VAL A 126 -6.38 -15.31 7.07
CA VAL A 126 -7.52 -15.07 6.17
C VAL A 126 -8.83 -15.09 6.97
N THR A 127 -9.54 -13.95 6.99
CA THR A 127 -10.81 -13.80 7.72
C THR A 127 -12.01 -13.82 6.78
N PHE A 128 -11.82 -13.40 5.53
CA PHE A 128 -12.85 -13.46 4.49
C PHE A 128 -12.24 -13.78 3.13
N LYS A 129 -12.93 -14.55 2.30
CA LYS A 129 -12.51 -14.89 0.94
C LYS A 129 -13.71 -14.99 0.02
N TYR A 130 -13.55 -14.59 -1.24
CA TYR A 130 -14.58 -14.70 -2.26
C TYR A 130 -13.98 -15.06 -3.64
N PRO A 131 -14.74 -15.74 -4.50
CA PRO A 131 -16.09 -16.26 -4.24
C PRO A 131 -16.07 -17.42 -3.23
N GLY A 132 -17.09 -17.50 -2.36
CA GLY A 132 -17.28 -18.65 -1.48
C GLY A 132 -17.85 -19.86 -2.25
N PRO A 133 -17.87 -21.07 -1.67
CA PRO A 133 -18.39 -22.27 -2.33
C PRO A 133 -19.84 -22.13 -2.82
N VAL A 134 -20.66 -21.40 -2.06
CA VAL A 134 -22.06 -21.11 -2.40
C VAL A 134 -22.16 -20.14 -3.58
N ASP A 135 -21.28 -19.15 -3.65
CA ASP A 135 -21.29 -18.13 -4.70
C ASP A 135 -20.92 -18.70 -6.06
N VAL A 136 -19.98 -19.66 -6.09
CA VAL A 136 -19.60 -20.38 -7.32
C VAL A 136 -20.80 -21.14 -7.90
N ALA A 137 -21.55 -21.87 -7.07
CA ALA A 137 -22.73 -22.62 -7.49
C ALA A 137 -23.87 -21.71 -8.00
N GLN A 138 -24.05 -20.54 -7.39
CA GLN A 138 -25.08 -19.57 -7.83
C GLN A 138 -24.66 -18.81 -9.10
N SER A 139 -23.37 -18.47 -9.25
CA SER A 139 -22.85 -17.76 -10.42
C SER A 139 -22.96 -18.59 -11.69
N GLN A 140 -22.71 -19.90 -11.60
CA GLN A 140 -22.93 -20.85 -12.70
C GLN A 140 -24.41 -20.91 -13.14
N ASN A 141 -25.34 -20.82 -12.18
CA ASN A 141 -26.78 -20.84 -12.45
C ASN A 141 -27.31 -19.51 -12.99
N ARG A 142 -26.71 -18.38 -12.62
CA ARG A 142 -27.21 -17.03 -12.96
C ARG A 142 -26.57 -16.40 -14.20
N ARG A 143 -25.61 -17.06 -14.86
CA ARG A 143 -24.90 -16.54 -16.05
C ARG A 143 -24.44 -15.08 -15.86
N THR A 144 -23.79 -14.78 -14.73
CA THR A 144 -23.15 -13.48 -14.46
C THR A 144 -21.61 -13.65 -14.44
N PRO A 145 -20.94 -13.75 -15.61
CA PRO A 145 -19.50 -14.02 -15.70
C PRO A 145 -18.62 -13.03 -14.90
N LEU A 146 -19.08 -11.79 -14.75
CA LEU A 146 -18.33 -10.72 -14.07
C LEU A 146 -18.18 -10.93 -12.55
N GLN A 147 -19.09 -11.65 -11.89
CA GLN A 147 -18.95 -11.96 -10.45
C GLN A 147 -18.09 -13.22 -10.24
N ALA A 148 -18.19 -14.21 -11.13
CA ALA A 148 -17.37 -15.43 -11.10
C ALA A 148 -15.87 -15.15 -11.31
N ALA A 149 -15.54 -14.04 -11.99
CA ALA A 149 -14.18 -13.68 -12.35
C ALA A 149 -13.41 -12.89 -11.29
N ARG A 150 -14.04 -12.42 -10.20
CA ARG A 150 -13.31 -11.67 -9.16
C ARG A 150 -12.98 -12.56 -7.98
N ARG A 151 -11.69 -12.63 -7.64
CA ARG A 151 -11.19 -13.36 -6.48
C ARG A 151 -10.50 -12.41 -5.53
N GLY A 152 -10.76 -12.54 -4.24
CA GLY A 152 -10.11 -11.71 -3.25
C GLY A 152 -10.15 -12.31 -1.87
N GLU A 153 -9.23 -11.86 -1.03
CA GLU A 153 -9.15 -12.23 0.37
C GLU A 153 -8.97 -10.98 1.23
N VAL A 154 -9.61 -11.00 2.39
CA VAL A 154 -9.34 -10.10 3.50
C VAL A 154 -8.52 -10.88 4.53
N ARG A 155 -7.41 -10.29 4.97
CA ARG A 155 -6.49 -10.89 5.95
C ARG A 155 -6.30 -9.95 7.13
N TYR A 156 -6.15 -10.53 8.32
CA TYR A 156 -5.85 -9.85 9.57
C TYR A 156 -4.42 -10.18 10.00
N GLY A 157 -3.51 -9.23 9.83
CA GLY A 157 -2.11 -9.34 10.25
C GLY A 157 -1.89 -8.85 11.68
N ASP A 158 -0.64 -8.92 12.15
CA ASP A 158 -0.25 -8.39 13.45
C ASP A 158 -0.24 -6.86 13.43
N ARG A 159 0.27 -6.27 12.34
CA ARG A 159 0.39 -4.80 12.18
C ARG A 159 -0.81 -4.21 11.46
N PHE A 160 -1.22 -4.77 10.32
CA PHE A 160 -2.29 -4.23 9.48
C PHE A 160 -3.33 -5.27 9.11
N ALA A 161 -4.44 -4.79 8.56
CA ALA A 161 -5.33 -5.63 7.77
C ALA A 161 -5.03 -5.42 6.28
N TYR A 162 -5.32 -6.45 5.51
CA TYR A 162 -5.00 -6.52 4.10
C TYR A 162 -6.20 -6.97 3.30
N TRP A 163 -6.38 -6.40 2.12
CA TRP A 163 -7.40 -6.85 1.19
C TRP A 163 -6.82 -6.82 -0.22
N TYR A 164 -6.77 -7.97 -0.89
CA TYR A 164 -6.44 -8.02 -2.30
C TYR A 164 -7.62 -8.48 -3.14
N GLU A 165 -7.68 -8.01 -4.38
CA GLU A 165 -8.66 -8.43 -5.38
C GLU A 165 -7.96 -8.58 -6.74
N ILE A 166 -8.23 -9.69 -7.43
CA ILE A 166 -7.75 -10.00 -8.78
C ILE A 166 -8.95 -10.30 -9.68
N ALA A 167 -9.00 -9.64 -10.84
CA ALA A 167 -9.99 -9.92 -11.87
C ALA A 167 -9.48 -11.05 -12.77
N GLN A 168 -9.72 -12.29 -12.34
CA GLN A 168 -9.36 -13.53 -13.01
C GLN A 168 -10.49 -14.01 -13.95
N PRO A 169 -10.38 -13.83 -15.28
CA PRO A 169 -11.36 -14.37 -16.22
C PRO A 169 -11.37 -15.91 -16.20
N GLU A 170 -12.45 -16.53 -16.71
CA GLU A 170 -12.57 -17.99 -16.86
C GLU A 170 -11.46 -18.56 -17.74
N GLU A 171 -11.07 -17.82 -18.79
CA GLU A 171 -9.97 -18.14 -19.68
C GLU A 171 -8.98 -16.98 -19.76
N GLY A 172 -7.68 -17.30 -19.80
CA GLY A 172 -6.60 -16.33 -19.87
C GLY A 172 -6.08 -15.90 -18.49
N LYS A 173 -5.22 -14.88 -18.49
CA LYS A 173 -4.60 -14.34 -17.27
C LYS A 173 -5.38 -13.14 -16.75
N ALA A 174 -5.40 -12.96 -15.43
CA ALA A 174 -5.87 -11.71 -14.86
C ALA A 174 -4.99 -10.56 -15.35
N ILE A 175 -5.61 -9.48 -15.82
CA ILE A 175 -4.91 -8.28 -16.30
C ILE A 175 -4.98 -7.13 -15.30
N ALA A 176 -5.81 -7.27 -14.26
CA ALA A 176 -6.03 -6.24 -13.26
C ALA A 176 -6.07 -6.86 -11.87
N GLY A 177 -5.45 -6.18 -10.92
CA GLY A 177 -5.51 -6.54 -9.51
C GLY A 177 -5.08 -5.39 -8.62
N GLN A 178 -5.42 -5.51 -7.36
CA GLN A 178 -5.07 -4.54 -6.34
C GLN A 178 -4.79 -5.22 -5.02
N ILE A 179 -3.98 -4.56 -4.19
CA ILE A 179 -3.80 -4.89 -2.79
C ILE A 179 -3.88 -3.62 -1.96
N ILE A 180 -4.58 -3.69 -0.83
CA ILE A 180 -4.90 -2.60 0.05
C ILE A 180 -4.34 -2.94 1.43
N VAL A 181 -3.49 -2.07 1.97
CA VAL A 181 -3.01 -2.10 3.36
C VAL A 181 -3.85 -1.10 4.14
N PHE A 182 -4.45 -1.50 5.26
CA PHE A 182 -5.35 -0.63 6.00
C PHE A 182 -5.37 -0.90 7.50
N LEU A 183 -5.93 0.05 8.25
CA LEU A 183 -6.06 -0.06 9.70
C LEU A 183 -6.95 -1.24 10.10
N LYS A 184 -6.48 -2.03 11.07
CA LYS A 184 -7.16 -3.27 11.51
C LYS A 184 -8.60 -3.05 11.99
N GLU A 185 -8.88 -1.88 12.56
CA GLU A 185 -10.23 -1.50 13.02
C GLU A 185 -11.27 -1.39 11.89
N ASP A 186 -10.84 -1.25 10.64
CA ASP A 186 -11.74 -1.19 9.48
C ASP A 186 -12.15 -2.57 8.94
N ILE A 187 -11.59 -3.68 9.47
CA ILE A 187 -11.81 -5.02 8.90
C ILE A 187 -13.28 -5.43 8.90
N ASP A 188 -14.00 -5.20 10.01
CA ASP A 188 -15.42 -5.55 10.13
C ASP A 188 -16.28 -4.78 9.12
N LYS A 189 -15.93 -3.52 8.84
CA LYS A 189 -16.60 -2.71 7.83
C LYS A 189 -16.39 -3.33 6.45
N VAL A 190 -15.13 -3.61 6.09
CA VAL A 190 -14.77 -4.19 4.79
C VAL A 190 -15.48 -5.52 4.57
N GLU A 191 -15.44 -6.42 5.55
CA GLU A 191 -16.08 -7.73 5.40
C GLU A 191 -17.60 -7.64 5.28
N ARG A 192 -18.26 -6.74 6.02
CA ARG A 192 -19.70 -6.50 5.88
C ARG A 192 -20.06 -6.01 4.48
N GLU A 193 -19.28 -5.07 3.94
CA GLU A 193 -19.51 -4.55 2.60
C GLU A 193 -19.31 -5.62 1.53
N LEU A 194 -18.26 -6.44 1.66
CA LEU A 194 -17.99 -7.54 0.73
C LEU A 194 -19.05 -8.64 0.79
N ARG A 195 -19.60 -8.93 1.98
CA ARG A 195 -20.72 -9.89 2.13
C ARG A 195 -22.02 -9.42 1.48
N ASN A 196 -22.21 -8.12 1.34
CA ASN A 196 -23.42 -7.51 0.78
C ASN A 196 -23.31 -7.17 -0.72
N ARG A 197 -22.22 -7.57 -1.38
CA ARG A 197 -21.90 -7.21 -2.77
C ARG A 197 -22.53 -8.13 -3.81
#